data_AF-A0A2D3T8Q1-F1
#
_entry.id   AF-A0A2D3T8Q1-F1
#
_cell.length_a   1.000
_cell.length_b   1.000
_cell.length_c   1.000
_cell.angle_alpha   90.00
_cell.angle_beta   90.00
_cell.angle_gamma   90.00
#
_symmetry.space_group_name_H-M   'P 1'
#
loop_
_entity.id
_entity.type
_entity.pdbx_description
1 polymer ?
#
loop_
_entity_poly.entity_id
_entity_poly.type
_entity_poly.pdbx_seq_one_letter_code
_entity_poly.pdbx_strand_id
1 'polypeptide(L)'
;MTFQELIQLNNADAHIDITFEYHNHHVYFFSPVMQITKPLSGSFFSSLLQIHLFGIAKNHCWFGYDTTSQHVILFCLIALDILTPDAALKH
;
A
#
# COMPACT_ATOMS: atom_id res chain seq x y z
N MET A 1 -10.97 -4.79 -17.50
CA MET A 1 -10.10 -5.24 -16.40
C MET A 1 -10.94 -5.33 -15.14
N THR A 2 -11.15 -6.54 -14.63
CA THR A 2 -11.96 -6.80 -13.42
C THR A 2 -11.07 -6.76 -12.17
N PHE A 3 -11.66 -6.55 -10.99
CA PHE A 3 -10.91 -6.58 -9.72
C PHE A 3 -10.24 -7.94 -9.48
N GLN A 4 -10.84 -9.04 -9.95
CA GLN A 4 -10.24 -10.37 -9.92
C GLN A 4 -9.02 -10.49 -10.84
N GLU A 5 -9.04 -9.86 -12.02
CA GLU A 5 -7.87 -9.81 -12.90
C GLU A 5 -6.70 -9.02 -12.27
N LEU A 6 -7.01 -7.97 -11.49
CA LEU A 6 -6.01 -7.19 -10.75
C LEU A 6 -5.34 -8.02 -9.63
N ILE A 7 -6.13 -8.83 -8.92
CA ILE A 7 -5.63 -9.75 -7.88
C ILE A 7 -4.82 -10.89 -8.51
N GLN A 8 -5.25 -11.44 -9.64
CA GLN A 8 -4.51 -12.50 -10.33
C GLN A 8 -3.19 -12.01 -10.94
N LEU A 9 -3.11 -10.76 -11.38
CA LEU A 9 -1.84 -10.11 -11.76
C LEU A 9 -0.86 -9.99 -10.58
N ASN A 10 -1.36 -9.74 -9.36
CA ASN A 10 -0.53 -9.72 -8.16
C ASN A 10 -0.14 -11.12 -7.65
N ASN A 11 -0.98 -12.13 -7.86
CA ASN A 11 -0.77 -13.47 -7.28
C ASN A 11 0.04 -14.43 -8.15
N ALA A 12 0.38 -14.05 -9.39
CA ALA A 12 1.01 -14.99 -10.32
C ALA A 12 2.53 -15.19 -10.10
N ASP A 13 3.24 -14.31 -9.36
CA ASP A 13 4.69 -14.51 -9.08
C ASP A 13 5.31 -13.61 -7.97
N ALA A 14 4.55 -12.84 -7.19
CA ALA A 14 5.12 -11.65 -6.55
C ALA A 14 5.79 -11.89 -5.19
N HIS A 15 7.12 -11.81 -5.13
CA HIS A 15 7.81 -11.27 -3.96
C HIS A 15 7.19 -9.91 -3.63
N ILE A 16 6.47 -9.81 -2.51
CA ILE A 16 6.01 -8.52 -2.01
C ILE A 16 7.19 -7.87 -1.31
N ASP A 17 7.83 -6.93 -1.99
CA ASP A 17 8.86 -6.11 -1.38
C ASP A 17 8.20 -5.19 -0.36
N ILE A 18 8.62 -5.32 0.90
CA ILE A 18 8.16 -4.49 2.01
C ILE A 18 9.37 -3.85 2.65
N THR A 19 9.37 -2.51 2.70
CA THR A 19 10.37 -1.73 3.43
C THR A 19 9.73 -1.15 4.66
N PHE A 20 10.43 -1.20 5.80
CA PHE A 20 10.01 -0.56 7.03
C PHE A 20 10.94 0.61 7.34
N GLU A 21 10.35 1.77 7.64
CA GLU A 21 11.09 2.94 8.08
C GLU A 21 10.54 3.45 9.41
N TYR A 22 11.46 3.75 10.32
CA TYR A 22 11.13 4.31 11.62
C TYR A 22 11.30 5.82 11.62
N HIS A 23 10.26 6.56 11.99
CA HIS A 23 10.29 8.01 12.14
C HIS A 23 9.42 8.46 13.32
N ASN A 24 9.99 9.19 14.28
CA ASN A 24 9.25 9.84 15.38
C ASN A 24 8.22 8.93 16.09
N HIS A 25 8.63 7.75 16.61
CA HIS A 25 7.76 6.77 17.27
C HIS A 25 6.68 6.13 16.38
N HIS A 26 6.83 6.24 15.06
CA HIS A 26 5.99 5.56 14.09
C HIS A 26 6.86 4.64 13.22
N VAL A 27 6.27 3.51 12.83
CA VAL A 27 6.82 2.65 11.79
C VAL A 27 5.94 2.82 10.56
N TYR A 28 6.56 3.24 9.47
CA TYR A 28 5.95 3.25 8.16
C TYR A 28 6.33 1.96 7.47
N PHE A 29 5.34 1.27 6.90
CA PHE A 29 5.63 0.24 5.93
C PHE A 29 5.34 0.78 4.53
N PHE A 30 6.21 0.45 3.58
CA PHE A 30 6.09 0.81 2.18
C PHE A 30 6.16 -0.45 1.34
N SER A 31 5.30 -0.57 0.34
CA SER A 31 5.35 -1.65 -0.64
C SER A 31 5.01 -1.11 -2.03
N PRO A 32 5.91 -1.26 -3.02
CA PRO A 32 5.55 -1.00 -4.41
C PRO A 32 4.54 -2.05 -4.87
N VAL A 33 3.38 -1.60 -5.33
CA VAL A 33 2.27 -2.48 -5.70
C VAL A 33 2.01 -2.53 -7.20
N MET A 34 2.51 -1.55 -7.96
CA MET A 34 2.36 -1.51 -9.41
C MET A 34 3.37 -0.56 -10.06
N GLN A 35 4.08 -1.02 -11.08
CA GLN A 35 4.90 -0.14 -11.93
C GLN A 35 4.04 0.52 -13.02
N ILE A 36 4.18 1.83 -13.18
CA ILE A 36 3.51 2.62 -14.21
C ILE A 36 4.43 2.75 -15.41
N THR A 37 4.22 1.91 -16.42
CA THR A 37 5.00 1.92 -17.67
C THR A 37 4.33 2.72 -18.79
N LYS A 38 3.08 3.15 -18.59
CA LYS A 38 2.27 3.86 -19.58
C LYS A 38 1.33 4.85 -18.87
N PRO A 39 0.85 5.90 -19.56
CA PRO A 39 -0.16 6.80 -19.00
C PRO A 39 -1.40 6.05 -18.52
N LEU A 40 -1.84 6.36 -17.30
CA LEU A 40 -3.05 5.78 -16.71
C LEU A 40 -4.30 6.42 -17.28
N SER A 41 -5.36 5.63 -17.46
CA SER A 41 -6.66 6.18 -17.84
C SER A 41 -7.31 6.91 -16.66
N GLY A 42 -8.18 7.87 -16.96
CA GLY A 42 -8.97 8.55 -15.92
C GLY A 42 -9.82 7.58 -15.09
N SER A 43 -10.36 6.54 -15.72
CA SER A 43 -11.13 5.49 -15.01
C SER A 43 -10.28 4.69 -14.03
N PHE A 44 -9.02 4.40 -14.37
CA PHE A 44 -8.10 3.72 -13.46
C PHE A 44 -7.76 4.62 -12.27
N PHE A 45 -7.51 5.91 -12.51
CA PHE A 45 -7.24 6.87 -11.44
C PHE A 45 -8.43 7.00 -10.46
N SER A 46 -9.66 7.05 -10.97
CA SER A 46 -10.86 7.04 -10.14
C SER A 46 -10.97 5.79 -9.26
N SER A 47 -10.66 4.61 -9.83
CA SER A 47 -10.61 3.36 -9.06
C SER A 47 -9.53 3.38 -7.99
N LEU A 48 -8.33 3.87 -8.31
CA LEU A 48 -7.24 4.01 -7.33
C LEU A 48 -7.64 4.96 -6.19
N LEU A 49 -8.27 6.09 -6.50
CA LEU A 49 -8.79 7.02 -5.50
C LEU A 49 -9.87 6.37 -4.62
N GLN A 50 -10.77 5.57 -5.18
CA GLN A 50 -11.78 4.86 -4.41
C GLN A 50 -11.14 3.87 -3.41
N ILE A 51 -10.14 3.11 -3.85
CA ILE A 51 -9.40 2.18 -3.00
C ILE A 51 -8.64 2.95 -1.91
N HIS A 52 -8.01 4.08 -2.27
CA HIS A 52 -7.32 4.96 -1.32
C HIS A 52 -8.25 5.46 -0.21
N LEU A 53 -9.42 5.99 -0.56
CA LEU A 53 -10.41 6.47 0.42
C LEU A 53 -10.88 5.35 1.37
N PHE A 54 -11.06 4.13 0.84
CA PHE A 54 -11.40 2.97 1.66
C PHE A 54 -10.26 2.56 2.60
N GLY A 55 -9.02 2.55 2.10
CA GLY A 55 -7.81 2.19 2.86
C GLY A 55 -7.57 3.12 4.05
N ILE A 56 -7.77 4.43 3.86
CA ILE A 56 -7.66 5.43 4.93
C ILE A 56 -8.65 5.11 6.05
N ALA A 57 -9.92 4.90 5.69
CA ALA A 57 -11.00 4.75 6.66
C ALA A 57 -10.91 3.47 7.51
N LYS A 58 -10.21 2.44 7.02
CA LYS A 58 -10.13 1.12 7.67
C LYS A 58 -8.84 0.89 8.45
N ASN A 59 -7.69 1.15 7.80
CA ASN A 59 -6.40 0.63 8.25
C ASN A 59 -5.31 1.70 8.30
N HIS A 60 -5.65 2.99 8.17
CA HIS A 60 -4.68 4.07 8.04
C HIS A 60 -3.65 3.78 6.93
N CYS A 61 -4.16 3.38 5.77
CA CYS A 61 -3.37 3.02 4.60
C CYS A 61 -3.59 3.99 3.45
N TRP A 62 -2.52 4.32 2.75
CA TRP A 62 -2.50 5.28 1.66
C TRP A 62 -1.81 4.71 0.44
N PHE A 63 -2.21 5.23 -0.72
CA PHE A 63 -1.52 5.03 -1.98
C PHE A 63 -0.83 6.33 -2.38
N GLY A 64 0.47 6.23 -2.65
CA GLY A 64 1.30 7.29 -3.22
C GLY A 64 1.87 6.88 -4.57
N TYR A 65 2.63 7.78 -5.19
CA TYR A 65 3.36 7.53 -6.43
C TYR A 65 4.81 7.99 -6.27
N ASP A 66 5.76 7.08 -6.45
CA ASP A 66 7.18 7.41 -6.52
C ASP A 66 7.57 7.72 -7.97
N THR A 67 7.93 8.97 -8.21
CA THR A 67 8.35 9.46 -9.52
C THR A 67 9.70 8.90 -9.99
N THR A 68 10.54 8.43 -9.07
CA THR A 68 11.89 7.93 -9.36
C THR A 68 11.82 6.53 -9.95
N SER A 69 11.14 5.60 -9.28
CA SER A 69 10.96 4.23 -9.75
C SER A 69 9.72 4.04 -10.64
N GLN A 70 8.85 5.06 -10.74
CA GLN A 70 7.57 5.03 -11.43
C GLN A 70 6.59 3.99 -10.86
N HIS A 71 6.57 3.81 -9.54
CA HIS A 71 5.67 2.87 -8.88
C HIS A 71 4.53 3.58 -8.14
N VAL A 72 3.35 2.98 -8.18
CA VAL A 72 2.34 3.18 -7.13
C VAL A 72 2.83 2.44 -5.89
N ILE A 73 2.86 3.15 -4.77
CA ILE A 73 3.34 2.63 -3.49
C ILE A 73 2.15 2.60 -2.52
N LEU A 74 1.90 1.44 -1.93
CA LEU A 74 1.08 1.33 -0.73
C LEU A 74 1.97 1.66 0.47
N PHE A 75 1.50 2.54 1.34
CA PHE A 75 2.14 2.74 2.63
C PHE A 75 1.13 2.88 3.73
N CYS A 76 1.45 2.36 4.91
CA CYS A 76 0.63 2.59 6.09
C CYS A 76 1.50 2.90 7.29
N LEU A 77 0.90 3.61 8.22
CA LEU A 77 1.53 4.09 9.44
C LEU A 77 1.07 3.21 10.59
N ILE A 78 2.04 2.71 11.33
CA ILE A 78 1.84 1.95 12.55
C ILE A 78 2.40 2.82 13.67
N ALA A 79 1.51 3.32 14.53
CA ALA A 79 1.94 4.04 15.71
C ALA A 79 2.50 3.03 16.74
N LEU A 80 3.67 3.30 17.32
CA LEU A 80 4.28 2.35 18.26
C LEU A 80 3.75 2.48 19.69
N ASP A 81 3.04 3.57 19.98
CA ASP A 81 2.35 3.80 21.25
C ASP A 81 1.17 2.82 21.47
N ILE A 82 0.59 2.30 20.38
CA ILE A 82 -0.47 1.28 20.39
C ILE A 82 0.06 -0.16 20.33
N LEU A 83 1.34 -0.37 20.02
CA LEU A 83 1.99 -1.69 19.97
C LEU A 83 2.61 -2.03 21.33
N THR A 84 1.77 -2.45 22.28
CA THR A 84 2.30 -3.08 23.48
C THR A 84 2.83 -4.48 23.17
N PRO A 85 3.85 -4.99 23.87
CA PRO A 85 4.30 -6.38 23.73
C PRO A 85 3.15 -7.40 23.86
N ASP A 86 2.16 -7.10 24.72
CA ASP A 86 0.96 -7.92 24.88
C ASP A 86 0.02 -7.91 23.66
N ALA A 87 -0.01 -6.82 22.88
CA ALA A 87 -0.78 -6.76 21.64
C ALA A 87 -0.10 -7.54 20.50
N ALA A 88 1.23 -7.58 20.47
CA ALA A 88 2.01 -8.32 19.48
C ALA A 88 1.95 -9.85 19.67
N LEU A 89 1.66 -10.34 20.88
CA LEU A 89 1.59 -11.77 21.21
C LEU A 89 0.19 -12.38 21.01
N LYS A 90 -0.85 -11.57 20.75
CA LYS A 90 -2.25 -12.00 20.61
C LYS A 90 -2.71 -12.20 19.16
N HIS A 91 -1.83 -11.96 18.19
CA HIS A 91 -2.02 -12.19 16.77
C HIS A 91 -0.93 -13.13 16.24
#